data_AF-A0A6G8AYF7-F1
#
_entry.id   AF-A0A6G8AYF7-F1
#
_cell.length_a   1.000
_cell.length_b   1.000
_cell.length_c   1.000
_cell.angle_alpha   90.00
_cell.angle_beta   90.00
_cell.angle_gamma   90.00
#
_symmetry.space_group_name_H-M   'P 1'
#
loop_
_entity.id
_entity.type
_entity.pdbx_description
1 polymer ?
#
loop_
_entity_poly.entity_id
_entity_poly.type
_entity_poly.pdbx_seq_one_letter_code
_entity_poly.pdbx_strand_id
1 'polypeptide(L)'
;MTEKWEEAEQDYLTGMKYKDIAAKYDVTLNTVKSWKQRYEWSRSGAPPKQKSVHTKGSYVNNSDIKIRINFEKRFNYLTYW
;
A
#
# COMPACT_ATOMS: atom_id res chain seq x y z
N MET A 1 -30.56 -22.73 -11.38
CA MET A 1 -30.55 -21.44 -10.66
C MET A 1 -29.14 -20.92 -10.77
N THR A 2 -28.87 -20.00 -11.70
CA THR A 2 -27.54 -19.38 -11.77
C THR A 2 -27.37 -18.52 -10.53
N GLU A 3 -26.27 -18.71 -9.82
CA GLU A 3 -26.07 -17.94 -8.61
C GLU A 3 -25.57 -16.54 -9.00
N LYS A 4 -26.24 -15.49 -8.49
CA LYS A 4 -26.00 -14.08 -8.86
C LYS A 4 -24.53 -13.63 -8.70
N TRP A 5 -23.74 -14.35 -7.92
CA TRP A 5 -22.34 -14.05 -7.66
C TRP A 5 -21.43 -14.47 -8.82
N GLU A 6 -21.73 -15.53 -9.57
CA GLU A 6 -20.93 -15.96 -10.73
C GLU A 6 -20.98 -14.91 -11.85
N GLU A 7 -22.16 -14.38 -12.13
CA GLU A 7 -22.33 -13.33 -13.15
C GLU A 7 -21.65 -12.02 -12.70
N ALA A 8 -21.75 -11.68 -11.42
CA ALA A 8 -21.07 -10.53 -10.83
C ALA A 8 -19.54 -10.68 -10.84
N GLU A 9 -19.00 -11.91 -10.78
CA GLU A 9 -17.56 -12.18 -10.94
C GLU A 9 -17.09 -11.87 -12.36
N GLN A 10 -17.85 -12.29 -13.38
CA GLN A 10 -17.54 -11.97 -14.78
C GLN A 10 -17.59 -10.46 -15.05
N ASP A 11 -18.60 -9.77 -14.52
CA ASP A 11 -18.69 -8.31 -14.56
C ASP A 11 -17.49 -7.65 -13.82
N TYR A 12 -17.04 -8.23 -12.71
CA TYR A 12 -15.87 -7.76 -11.98
C TYR A 12 -14.56 -7.97 -12.75
N LEU A 13 -14.40 -9.11 -13.42
CA LEU A 13 -13.24 -9.48 -14.24
C LEU A 13 -13.14 -8.62 -15.51
N THR A 14 -14.28 -8.30 -16.15
CA THR A 14 -14.36 -7.36 -17.28
C THR A 14 -14.00 -5.92 -16.89
N GLY A 15 -13.89 -5.65 -15.59
CA GLY A 15 -13.37 -4.39 -15.07
C GLY A 15 -14.44 -3.45 -14.51
N MET A 16 -15.71 -3.85 -14.48
CA MET A 16 -16.80 -3.01 -13.95
C MET A 16 -16.52 -2.59 -12.51
N LYS A 17 -16.98 -1.38 -12.15
CA LYS A 17 -16.86 -0.90 -10.78
C LYS A 17 -17.92 -1.57 -9.90
N TYR A 18 -17.61 -1.73 -8.62
CA TYR A 18 -18.54 -2.30 -7.65
C TYR A 18 -19.91 -1.59 -7.58
N LYS A 19 -19.96 -0.29 -7.88
CA LYS A 19 -21.21 0.48 -7.91
C LYS A 19 -22.15 0.04 -9.03
N ASP A 20 -21.59 -0.25 -10.20
CA ASP A 20 -22.37 -0.61 -11.39
C ASP A 20 -22.89 -2.04 -11.29
N ILE A 21 -22.06 -2.94 -10.75
CA ILE A 21 -22.45 -4.32 -10.43
C ILE A 21 -23.57 -4.32 -9.38
N ALA A 22 -23.43 -3.50 -8.33
CA ALA A 22 -24.47 -3.35 -7.31
C ALA A 22 -25.81 -2.90 -7.91
N ALA A 23 -25.80 -1.89 -8.79
CA ALA A 23 -27.01 -1.40 -9.46
C ALA A 23 -27.64 -2.43 -10.40
N LYS A 24 -26.83 -3.22 -11.14
CA LYS A 24 -27.31 -4.25 -12.08
C LYS A 24 -28.10 -5.36 -11.39
N TYR A 25 -27.63 -5.81 -10.22
CA TYR A 25 -28.25 -6.91 -9.47
C TYR A 25 -29.17 -6.44 -8.33
N ASP A 26 -29.40 -5.12 -8.20
CA ASP A 26 -30.11 -4.47 -7.09
C ASP A 26 -29.61 -4.94 -5.71
N VAL A 27 -28.29 -5.10 -5.59
CA VAL A 27 -27.63 -5.49 -4.34
C VAL A 27 -26.83 -4.33 -3.78
N THR A 28 -26.67 -4.30 -2.46
CA THR A 28 -25.82 -3.28 -1.86
C THR A 28 -24.35 -3.49 -2.23
N LEU A 29 -23.60 -2.40 -2.30
CA LEU A 29 -22.15 -2.44 -2.54
C LEU A 29 -21.39 -3.23 -1.46
N ASN A 30 -22.00 -3.43 -0.28
CA ASN A 30 -21.44 -4.27 0.78
C ASN A 30 -21.57 -5.77 0.47
N THR A 31 -22.65 -6.19 -0.21
CA THR A 31 -22.84 -7.55 -0.70
C THR A 31 -21.77 -7.91 -1.73
N VAL A 32 -21.53 -7.02 -2.71
CA VAL A 32 -20.49 -7.22 -3.74
C VAL A 32 -19.10 -7.31 -3.11
N LYS A 33 -18.81 -6.48 -2.10
CA LYS A 33 -17.57 -6.57 -1.31
C LYS A 33 -17.44 -7.91 -0.57
N SER A 34 -18.54 -8.42 -0.01
CA SER A 34 -18.55 -9.71 0.70
C SER A 34 -18.31 -10.88 -0.27
N TRP A 35 -18.90 -10.87 -1.47
CA TRP A 35 -18.60 -11.86 -2.50
C TRP A 35 -17.14 -11.86 -2.90
N LYS A 36 -16.59 -10.68 -3.18
CA LYS A 36 -15.16 -10.52 -3.50
C LYS A 36 -14.23 -11.01 -2.38
N GLN A 37 -14.67 -10.97 -1.13
CA GLN A 37 -13.92 -11.52 0.01
C GLN A 37 -14.06 -13.05 0.11
N ARG A 38 -15.26 -13.60 -0.07
CA ARG A 38 -15.53 -15.05 0.05
C ARG A 38 -14.93 -15.86 -1.10
N TYR A 39 -15.02 -15.34 -2.31
CA TYR A 39 -14.55 -15.99 -3.54
C TYR A 39 -13.19 -15.46 -4.00
N GLU A 40 -12.53 -14.67 -3.16
CA GLU A 40 -11.18 -14.13 -3.39
C GLU A 40 -10.98 -13.49 -4.77
N TRP A 41 -12.00 -12.81 -5.31
CA TRP A 41 -11.95 -12.27 -6.67
C TRP A 41 -10.73 -11.34 -6.82
N SER A 42 -9.80 -11.77 -7.66
CA SER A 42 -8.57 -11.05 -7.95
C SER A 42 -8.60 -10.56 -9.40
N ARG A 43 -8.21 -9.30 -9.60
CA ARG A 43 -7.87 -8.82 -10.93
C ARG A 43 -6.35 -8.80 -10.99
N SER A 44 -5.77 -9.58 -11.88
CA SER A 44 -4.33 -9.66 -12.12
C SER A 44 -3.69 -8.36 -12.65
N GLY A 45 -4.46 -7.27 -12.75
CA GLY A 45 -3.98 -5.94 -13.17
C GLY A 45 -4.16 -4.82 -12.13
N ALA A 46 -4.60 -5.10 -10.91
CA ALA A 46 -4.65 -4.07 -9.87
C ALA A 46 -3.21 -3.78 -9.40
N PRO A 47 -2.70 -2.53 -9.54
CA PRO A 47 -1.35 -2.22 -9.08
C PRO A 47 -1.23 -2.59 -7.60
N PRO A 48 -0.15 -3.29 -7.19
CA PRO A 48 0.04 -3.66 -5.80
C PRO A 48 -0.04 -2.38 -4.98
N LYS A 49 -0.97 -2.34 -4.02
CA LYS A 49 -1.14 -1.20 -3.12
C LYS A 49 0.21 -1.03 -2.40
N GLN A 50 0.99 -0.02 -2.79
CA GLN A 50 2.29 0.18 -2.18
C GLN A 50 2.06 0.43 -0.69
N LYS A 51 2.56 -0.49 0.14
CA LYS A 51 2.53 -0.35 1.59
C LYS A 51 3.50 0.76 1.95
N SER A 52 3.02 2.00 2.00
CA SER A 52 3.78 3.14 2.53
C SER A 52 3.82 3.00 4.05
N VAL A 53 4.90 2.39 4.57
CA VAL A 53 5.23 2.45 5.99
C VAL A 53 5.81 3.84 6.24
N HIS A 54 5.15 4.63 7.08
CA HIS A 54 5.69 5.91 7.55
C HIS A 54 6.88 5.60 8.46
N THR A 55 8.08 5.51 7.89
CA THR A 55 9.33 5.45 8.66
C THR A 55 9.53 6.81 9.31
N LYS A 56 9.62 6.84 10.65
CA LYS A 56 10.01 8.04 11.37
C LYS A 56 11.42 8.42 10.88
N GLY A 57 11.54 9.56 10.22
CA GLY A 57 12.85 10.11 9.87
C GLY A 57 13.67 10.29 11.15
N SER A 58 14.88 9.74 11.19
CA SER A 58 15.78 9.94 12.32
C SER A 58 16.10 11.44 12.42
N TYR A 59 15.65 12.08 13.50
CA TYR A 59 15.95 13.48 13.78
C TYR A 59 17.39 13.54 14.28
N VAL A 60 18.35 13.75 13.37
CA VAL A 60 19.75 13.97 13.72
C VAL A 60 19.89 15.36 14.34
N ASN A 61 20.13 15.40 15.66
CA ASN A 61 20.30 16.64 16.39
C ASN A 61 21.62 17.31 16.03
N ASN A 62 21.63 18.64 15.94
CA ASN A 62 22.79 19.45 15.56
C ASN A 62 24.00 19.24 16.51
N SER A 63 23.74 18.86 17.77
CA SER A 63 24.77 18.48 18.75
C SER A 63 25.55 17.22 18.33
N ASP A 64 24.88 16.21 17.78
CA ASP A 64 25.53 14.96 17.34
C ASP A 64 26.46 15.21 16.16
N ILE A 65 26.04 16.09 15.24
CA ILE A 65 26.87 16.53 14.10
C ILE A 65 28.12 17.26 14.60
N LYS A 66 27.97 18.17 15.57
CA LYS A 66 29.10 18.93 16.14
C LYS A 66 30.10 18.05 16.88
N ILE A 67 29.63 17.05 17.64
CA ILE A 67 30.51 16.09 18.33
C ILE A 67 31.32 15.28 17.31
N ARG A 68 30.66 14.80 16.24
CA ARG A 68 31.32 13.99 15.19
C ARG A 68 32.40 14.76 14.44
N ILE A 69 32.11 16.02 14.08
CA ILE A 69 33.09 16.91 13.43
C ILE A 69 34.28 17.21 14.36
N ASN A 70 34.03 17.40 15.66
CA ASN A 70 35.10 17.69 16.62
C ASN A 70 36.01 16.46 16.85
N PHE A 71 35.44 15.25 16.85
CA PHE A 71 36.20 14.00 16.90
C PHE A 71 37.10 13.83 15.67
N GLU A 72 36.57 13.97 14.45
CA GLU A 72 37.39 13.85 13.22
C GLU A 72 38.50 14.89 13.14
N LYS A 73 38.25 16.13 13.59
CA LYS A 73 39.29 17.16 13.65
C LYS A 73 40.43 16.75 14.59
N ARG A 74 40.14 16.18 15.76
CA ARG A 74 41.17 15.73 16.72
C ARG A 74 42.05 14.59 16.18
N PHE A 75 41.54 13.75 15.28
CA PHE A 75 42.32 12.68 14.65
C PHE A 75 43.18 13.14 13.47
N ASN A 76 42.82 14.24 12.79
CA ASN A 76 43.56 14.71 11.61
C ASN A 76 44.85 15.48 11.96
N TYR A 77 44.95 16.09 13.16
CA TYR A 77 46.16 16.80 13.61
C TYR A 77 47.35 15.89 13.97
N LEU A 78 47.18 14.56 13.95
CA LEU A 78 48.24 13.58 14.23
C LEU A 78 48.88 12.97 12.97
N THR A 79 48.41 13.37 11.79
CA THR A 79 48.94 12.86 10.50
C THR A 79 49.95 13.80 9.84
N TYR A 80 50.28 14.92 10.48
CA TYR A 80 51.39 15.80 10.11
C TYR A 80 52.58 15.55 11.03
N TRP A 81 53.42 14.58 10.67
CA TRP A 81 54.85 14.53 10.98
C TRP A 81 55.59 13.91 9.79
#